data_AF-A0A916I7F3-F1
#
_entry.id   AF-A0A916I7F3-F1
#
_cell.length_a   1.000
_cell.length_b   1.000
_cell.length_c   1.000
_cell.angle_alpha   90.00
_cell.angle_beta   90.00
_cell.angle_gamma   90.00
#
_symmetry.space_group_name_H-M   'P 1'
#
loop_
_entity.id
_entity.type
_entity.pdbx_description
1 polymer ?
#
loop_
_entity_poly.entity_id
_entity_poly.type
_entity_poly.pdbx_seq_one_letter_code
_entity_poly.pdbx_strand_id
1 'polypeptide(L)'
;MNTTLADLLVVWANGFLATAYWLWENAAVLLAIVLALLIMRRYDREVRKVAGERTLRYGRGRIVLASHRSQYETLAALIIWTMAALLMAPPIPLIGLLMWAAFWAALHWIPQEREQILFRQKMMIASYAVLLVTFRIVTSYAFDAGQLITMMGGDGDAAGVFATVRGSLVPYAVLVLWVMYPLGYFVMIAQRFMVNRGSLTQPGRTVAQTLEDLRTRGER
;
A
#
# COMPACT_ATOMS: atom_id res chain seq x y z
N MET A 1 -45.32 0.96 25.91
CA MET A 1 -43.96 0.65 26.38
C MET A 1 -43.30 1.96 26.75
N ASN A 2 -43.18 2.26 28.04
CA ASN A 2 -42.50 3.48 28.51
C ASN A 2 -41.01 3.18 28.55
N THR A 3 -40.27 3.56 27.51
CA THR A 3 -38.80 3.53 27.54
C THR A 3 -38.34 4.53 28.56
N THR A 4 -37.70 4.05 29.63
CA THR A 4 -37.15 4.92 30.66
C THR A 4 -35.89 5.60 30.13
N LEU A 5 -35.53 6.78 30.68
CA LEU A 5 -34.26 7.45 30.35
C LEU A 5 -33.04 6.53 30.57
N ALA A 6 -33.14 5.61 31.51
CA ALA A 6 -32.14 4.58 31.76
C ALA A 6 -31.97 3.63 30.57
N ASP A 7 -33.06 3.16 29.96
CA ASP A 7 -33.00 2.28 28.78
C ASP A 7 -32.33 2.97 27.59
N LEU A 8 -32.63 4.26 27.37
CA LEU A 8 -31.99 5.06 26.32
C LEU A 8 -30.49 5.22 26.56
N LEU A 9 -30.07 5.47 27.81
CA LEU A 9 -28.65 5.55 28.17
C LEU A 9 -27.91 4.23 27.97
N VAL A 10 -28.54 3.10 28.31
CA VAL A 10 -27.96 1.76 28.11
C VAL A 10 -27.78 1.47 26.63
N VAL A 11 -28.79 1.74 25.79
CA VAL A 11 -28.68 1.55 24.33
C VAL A 11 -27.59 2.44 23.73
N TRP A 12 -27.51 3.71 24.16
CA TRP A 12 -26.49 4.63 23.67
C TRP A 12 -25.08 4.21 24.09
N ALA A 13 -24.88 3.82 25.36
CA ALA A 13 -23.60 3.33 25.87
C ALA A 13 -23.17 2.04 25.16
N ASN A 14 -24.10 1.11 24.94
CA ASN A 14 -23.83 -0.11 24.19
C ASN A 14 -23.48 0.19 22.72
N GLY A 15 -24.18 1.12 22.08
CA GLY A 15 -23.85 1.56 20.72
C GLY A 15 -22.47 2.22 20.63
N PHE A 16 -22.13 3.06 21.62
CA PHE A 16 -20.81 3.68 21.72
C PHE A 16 -19.70 2.64 21.90
N LEU A 17 -19.89 1.70 22.84
CA LEU A 17 -18.94 0.62 23.08
C LEU A 17 -18.77 -0.28 21.85
N ALA A 18 -19.87 -0.67 21.19
CA ALA A 18 -19.82 -1.46 19.96
C ALA A 18 -19.02 -0.74 18.87
N THR A 19 -19.23 0.56 18.71
CA THR A 19 -18.48 1.38 17.76
C THR A 19 -16.99 1.46 18.13
N ALA A 20 -16.68 1.66 19.41
CA ALA A 20 -15.31 1.72 19.90
C ALA A 20 -14.56 0.38 19.71
N TYR A 21 -15.21 -0.75 19.98
CA TYR A 21 -14.64 -2.08 19.75
C TYR A 21 -14.40 -2.33 18.27
N TRP A 22 -15.36 -1.99 17.40
CA TRP A 22 -15.20 -2.13 15.96
C TRP A 22 -14.06 -1.27 15.41
N LEU A 23 -13.94 -0.02 15.89
CA LEU A 23 -12.83 0.88 15.55
C LEU A 23 -11.48 0.33 16.01
N TRP A 24 -11.43 -0.26 17.20
CA TRP A 24 -10.22 -0.88 17.73
C TRP A 24 -9.78 -2.09 16.90
N GLU A 25 -10.73 -2.97 16.56
CA GLU A 25 -10.47 -4.15 15.74
C GLU A 25 -9.96 -3.79 14.34
N ASN A 26 -10.44 -2.68 13.78
CA ASN A 26 -10.05 -2.20 12.45
C ASN A 26 -9.02 -1.06 12.46
N ALA A 27 -8.42 -0.75 13.62
CA ALA A 27 -7.57 0.43 13.79
C ALA A 27 -6.40 0.46 12.79
N ALA A 28 -5.78 -0.69 12.53
CA ALA A 28 -4.66 -0.78 11.59
C ALA A 28 -5.08 -0.43 10.15
N VAL A 29 -6.26 -0.90 9.72
CA VAL A 29 -6.83 -0.62 8.40
C VAL A 29 -7.19 0.86 8.28
N LEU A 30 -7.86 1.41 9.29
CA LEU A 30 -8.27 2.81 9.31
C LEU A 30 -7.07 3.76 9.27
N LEU A 31 -6.04 3.50 10.08
CA LEU A 31 -4.82 4.31 10.09
C LEU A 31 -4.07 4.22 8.75
N ALA A 32 -4.01 3.05 8.13
CA ALA A 32 -3.40 2.88 6.81
C ALA A 32 -4.17 3.66 5.73
N ILE A 33 -5.50 3.67 5.78
CA ILE A 33 -6.34 4.48 4.89
C ILE A 33 -6.03 5.97 5.10
N VAL A 34 -5.95 6.45 6.34
CA VAL A 34 -5.59 7.84 6.63
C VAL A 34 -4.21 8.19 6.04
N LEU A 35 -3.21 7.32 6.21
CA LEU A 35 -1.88 7.53 5.63
C LEU A 35 -1.91 7.56 4.09
N ALA A 36 -2.63 6.65 3.45
CA ALA A 36 -2.78 6.63 2.00
C ALA A 36 -3.46 7.90 1.48
N LEU A 37 -4.51 8.38 2.16
CA LEU A 37 -5.19 9.64 1.83
C LEU A 37 -4.27 10.85 2.00
N LEU A 38 -3.44 10.86 3.05
CA LEU A 38 -2.42 11.91 3.23
C LEU A 38 -1.39 11.91 2.09
N ILE A 39 -0.94 10.74 1.65
CA ILE A 39 -0.03 10.60 0.51
C ILE A 39 -0.68 11.14 -0.77
N MET A 40 -1.94 10.74 -1.03
CA MET A 40 -2.69 11.16 -2.20
C MET A 40 -2.97 12.67 -2.22
N ARG A 41 -3.27 13.27 -1.06
CA ARG A 41 -3.57 14.70 -0.96
C ARG A 41 -2.33 15.57 -1.10
N ARG A 42 -1.21 15.15 -0.49
CA ARG A 42 0.02 15.95 -0.41
C ARG A 42 0.97 15.66 -1.56
N TYR A 43 1.47 14.43 -1.65
CA TYR A 43 2.60 14.09 -2.52
C TYR A 43 2.18 13.83 -3.97
N ASP A 44 1.04 13.16 -4.21
CA ASP A 44 0.55 12.99 -5.58
C ASP A 44 0.18 14.32 -6.24
N ARG A 45 -0.32 15.28 -5.45
CA ARG A 45 -0.63 16.63 -5.92
C ARG A 45 0.62 17.42 -6.28
N GLU A 46 1.71 17.22 -5.55
CA GLU A 46 3.00 17.86 -5.85
C GLU A 46 3.59 17.36 -7.17
N VAL A 47 3.63 16.04 -7.40
CA VAL A 47 4.11 15.47 -8.68
C VAL A 47 3.25 15.93 -9.85
N ARG A 48 1.94 16.05 -9.65
CA ARG A 48 1.02 16.58 -10.67
C ARG A 48 1.37 18.01 -11.09
N LYS A 49 1.76 18.88 -10.15
CA LYS A 49 2.17 20.27 -10.47
C LYS A 49 3.43 20.28 -11.34
N VAL A 50 4.44 19.50 -10.95
CA VAL A 50 5.72 19.41 -11.68
C VAL A 50 5.54 18.84 -13.09
N ALA A 51 4.69 17.83 -13.27
CA ALA A 51 4.41 17.24 -14.58
C ALA A 51 3.67 18.20 -15.53
N GLY A 52 2.87 19.13 -14.99
CA GLY A 52 2.19 20.18 -15.76
C GLY A 52 3.09 21.36 -16.13
N GLU A 53 4.17 21.59 -15.37
CA GLU A 53 5.11 22.72 -15.55
C GLU A 53 6.24 22.42 -16.56
N ARG A 54 6.09 21.44 -17.44
CA ARG A 54 7.13 21.11 -18.43
C ARG A 54 7.36 22.32 -19.34
N THR A 55 8.42 23.08 -19.06
CA THR A 55 8.73 24.36 -19.70
C THR A 55 8.81 24.18 -21.22
N LEU A 56 7.98 24.91 -21.94
CA LEU A 56 7.98 24.95 -23.40
C LEU A 56 9.33 25.50 -23.87
N ARG A 57 10.14 24.68 -24.53
CA ARG A 57 11.36 25.16 -25.19
C ARG A 57 10.93 26.05 -26.36
N TYR A 58 11.23 27.36 -26.29
CA TYR A 58 10.86 28.37 -27.30
C TYR A 58 9.35 28.60 -27.52
N GLY A 59 8.50 28.35 -26.52
CA GLY A 59 7.05 28.61 -26.64
C GLY A 59 6.33 27.72 -27.66
N ARG A 60 7.00 26.74 -28.27
CA ARG A 60 6.39 25.72 -29.14
C ARG A 60 6.19 24.43 -28.37
N GLY A 61 4.93 24.11 -28.09
CA GLY A 61 4.50 22.83 -27.53
C GLY A 61 3.10 22.92 -26.93
N ARG A 62 2.43 21.78 -26.84
CA ARG A 62 1.09 21.69 -26.25
C ARG A 62 1.21 21.82 -24.74
N ILE A 63 0.38 22.64 -24.10
CA ILE A 63 0.23 22.62 -22.64
C ILE A 63 -0.17 21.20 -22.25
N VAL A 64 0.73 20.48 -21.56
CA VAL A 64 0.43 19.15 -21.05
C VAL A 64 -0.41 19.35 -19.81
N LEU A 65 -1.72 19.11 -19.94
CA LEU A 65 -2.63 19.14 -18.80
C LEU A 65 -2.14 18.16 -17.74
N ALA A 66 -2.08 18.64 -16.50
CA ALA A 66 -1.61 17.85 -15.39
C ALA A 66 -2.52 16.61 -15.18
N SER A 67 -1.98 15.42 -15.41
CA SER A 67 -2.74 14.17 -15.36
C SER A 67 -3.02 13.75 -13.91
N HIS A 68 -4.25 13.27 -13.65
CA HIS A 68 -4.67 12.73 -12.36
C HIS A 68 -4.22 11.29 -12.14
N ARG A 69 -3.46 10.71 -13.07
CA ARG A 69 -3.00 9.32 -13.07
C ARG A 69 -2.40 8.87 -11.73
N SER A 70 -1.53 9.67 -11.12
CA SER A 70 -0.88 9.30 -9.84
C SER A 70 -1.88 9.08 -8.70
N GLN A 71 -2.98 9.84 -8.68
CA GLN A 71 -4.03 9.70 -7.67
C GLN A 71 -4.87 8.44 -7.91
N TYR A 72 -5.18 8.12 -9.17
CA TYR A 72 -5.86 6.87 -9.52
C TYR A 72 -5.03 5.65 -9.17
N GLU A 73 -3.71 5.70 -9.35
CA GLU A 73 -2.80 4.61 -8.95
C GLU A 73 -2.77 4.42 -7.43
N THR A 74 -2.73 5.50 -6.64
CA THR A 74 -2.79 5.42 -5.17
C THR A 74 -4.14 4.89 -4.70
N LEU A 75 -5.23 5.35 -5.32
CA LEU A 75 -6.59 4.90 -5.01
C LEU A 75 -6.76 3.42 -5.34
N ALA A 76 -6.26 2.97 -6.50
CA ALA A 76 -6.30 1.56 -6.88
C ALA A 76 -5.50 0.69 -5.89
N ALA A 77 -4.27 1.11 -5.54
CA ALA A 77 -3.46 0.40 -4.56
C ALA A 77 -4.14 0.34 -3.19
N LEU A 78 -4.76 1.45 -2.76
CA LEU A 78 -5.52 1.52 -1.50
C LEU A 78 -6.73 0.59 -1.51
N ILE A 79 -7.53 0.58 -2.58
CA ILE A 79 -8.72 -0.27 -2.68
C ILE A 79 -8.32 -1.75 -2.63
N ILE A 80 -7.35 -2.15 -3.47
CA ILE A 80 -6.88 -3.55 -3.54
C ILE A 80 -6.31 -3.97 -2.18
N TRP A 81 -5.48 -3.12 -1.56
CA TRP A 81 -4.92 -3.40 -0.24
C TRP A 81 -5.98 -3.48 0.87
N THR A 82 -6.97 -2.58 0.86
CA THR A 82 -8.03 -2.57 1.87
C THR A 82 -8.87 -3.84 1.76
N MET A 83 -9.24 -4.26 0.55
CA MET A 83 -9.93 -5.54 0.34
C MET A 83 -9.10 -6.70 0.86
N ALA A 84 -7.79 -6.74 0.56
CA ALA A 84 -6.90 -7.77 1.07
C ALA A 84 -6.82 -7.78 2.61
N ALA A 85 -6.73 -6.61 3.24
CA ALA A 85 -6.65 -6.48 4.69
C ALA A 85 -7.94 -6.93 5.39
N LEU A 86 -9.11 -6.62 4.84
CA LEU A 86 -10.41 -7.05 5.38
C LEU A 86 -10.65 -8.56 5.26
N LEU A 87 -10.01 -9.22 4.29
CA LEU A 87 -10.10 -10.67 4.12
C LEU A 87 -9.16 -11.46 5.03
N MET A 88 -8.26 -10.77 5.75
CA MET A 88 -7.15 -11.34 6.49
C MET A 88 -7.23 -11.00 7.98
N ALA A 89 -6.93 -11.99 8.82
CA ALA A 89 -6.78 -11.77 10.26
C ALA A 89 -5.44 -11.10 10.59
N PRO A 90 -5.28 -10.53 11.80
CA PRO A 90 -3.97 -10.14 12.33
C PRO A 90 -2.94 -11.27 12.17
N PRO A 91 -1.67 -10.97 11.80
CA PRO A 91 -0.98 -9.67 11.83
C PRO A 91 -0.97 -8.87 10.50
N ILE A 92 -1.63 -9.36 9.45
CA ILE A 92 -1.50 -8.80 8.09
C ILE A 92 -1.89 -7.31 8.00
N PRO A 93 -3.02 -6.86 8.59
CA PRO A 93 -3.37 -5.42 8.61
C PRO A 93 -2.30 -4.55 9.28
N LEU A 94 -1.61 -5.05 10.32
CA LEU A 94 -0.55 -4.33 11.02
C LEU A 94 0.69 -4.18 10.14
N ILE A 95 1.08 -5.24 9.42
CA ILE A 95 2.17 -5.20 8.45
C ILE A 95 1.87 -4.16 7.36
N GLY A 96 0.66 -4.18 6.82
CA GLY A 96 0.25 -3.22 5.81
C GLY A 96 0.25 -1.78 6.32
N LEU A 97 -0.18 -1.55 7.57
CA LEU A 97 -0.04 -0.24 8.23
C LEU A 97 1.42 0.23 8.26
N LEU A 98 2.35 -0.65 8.68
CA LEU A 98 3.77 -0.31 8.72
C LEU A 98 4.32 0.01 7.33
N MET A 99 3.89 -0.71 6.29
CA MET A 99 4.25 -0.41 4.91
C MET A 99 3.76 0.97 4.47
N TRP A 100 2.49 1.30 4.73
CA TRP A 100 1.93 2.63 4.43
C TRP A 100 2.62 3.75 5.24
N ALA A 101 2.96 3.50 6.49
CA ALA A 101 3.66 4.46 7.35
C ALA A 101 5.08 4.71 6.84
N ALA A 102 5.82 3.65 6.48
CA ALA A 102 7.15 3.77 5.88
C ALA A 102 7.10 4.45 4.52
N PHE A 103 6.07 4.20 3.71
CA PHE A 103 5.85 4.91 2.45
C PHE A 103 5.72 6.42 2.69
N TRP A 104 4.85 6.81 3.61
CA TRP A 104 4.65 8.22 3.96
C TRP A 104 5.95 8.86 4.48
N ALA A 105 6.69 8.16 5.35
CA ALA A 105 7.96 8.63 5.89
C ALA A 105 9.03 8.79 4.80
N ALA A 106 9.15 7.83 3.88
CA ALA A 106 10.09 7.87 2.77
C ALA A 106 9.84 9.08 1.86
N LEU A 107 8.57 9.39 1.55
CA LEU A 107 8.22 10.58 0.76
C LEU A 107 8.52 11.89 1.49
N HIS A 108 8.40 11.88 2.81
CA HIS A 108 8.68 13.05 3.63
C HIS A 108 10.18 13.35 3.66
N TRP A 109 11.02 12.35 3.91
CA TRP A 109 12.46 12.53 4.12
C TRP A 109 13.33 12.43 2.85
N ILE A 110 12.81 11.90 1.74
CA ILE A 110 13.54 11.81 0.45
C ILE A 110 12.78 12.61 -0.63
N PRO A 111 12.80 13.95 -0.59
CA PRO A 111 12.08 14.78 -1.55
C PRO A 111 12.58 14.63 -2.99
N GLN A 112 13.85 14.25 -3.16
CA GLN A 112 14.53 14.18 -4.46
C GLN A 112 14.01 13.06 -5.37
N GLU A 113 13.57 11.93 -4.80
CA GLU A 113 13.12 10.74 -5.54
C GLU A 113 11.60 10.50 -5.42
N ARG A 114 10.82 11.52 -5.04
CA ARG A 114 9.38 11.37 -4.75
C ARG A 114 8.60 10.66 -5.86
N GLU A 115 8.84 11.00 -7.12
CA GLU A 115 8.14 10.36 -8.24
C GLU A 115 8.45 8.85 -8.33
N GLN A 116 9.72 8.49 -8.23
CA GLN A 116 10.13 7.09 -8.30
C GLN A 116 9.69 6.29 -7.07
N ILE A 117 9.72 6.89 -5.88
CA ILE A 117 9.22 6.29 -4.64
C ILE A 117 7.70 6.12 -4.73
N LEU A 118 6.95 7.12 -5.20
CA LEU A 118 5.49 7.04 -5.35
C LEU A 118 5.09 5.85 -6.21
N PHE A 119 5.61 5.76 -7.44
CA PHE A 119 5.24 4.65 -8.33
C PHE A 119 5.65 3.29 -7.75
N ARG A 120 6.92 3.16 -7.32
CA ARG A 120 7.46 1.86 -6.89
C ARG A 120 6.78 1.34 -5.64
N GLN A 121 6.54 2.19 -4.64
CA GLN A 121 5.93 1.74 -3.39
C GLN A 121 4.44 1.42 -3.56
N LYS A 122 3.71 2.12 -4.43
CA LYS A 122 2.33 1.75 -4.79
C LYS A 122 2.28 0.35 -5.41
N MET A 123 3.17 0.06 -6.36
CA MET A 123 3.22 -1.25 -7.02
C MET A 123 3.60 -2.38 -6.05
N MET A 124 4.50 -2.12 -5.10
CA MET A 124 4.85 -3.11 -4.07
C MET A 124 3.65 -3.37 -3.14
N ILE A 125 2.97 -2.33 -2.65
CA ILE A 125 1.78 -2.51 -1.81
C ILE A 125 0.65 -3.22 -2.57
N ALA A 126 0.42 -2.87 -3.84
CA ALA A 126 -0.58 -3.50 -4.68
C ALA A 126 -0.25 -4.99 -4.95
N SER A 127 1.00 -5.31 -5.29
CA SER A 127 1.41 -6.70 -5.51
C SER A 127 1.39 -7.52 -4.23
N TYR A 128 1.75 -6.93 -3.07
CA TYR A 128 1.56 -7.57 -1.78
C TYR A 128 0.09 -7.92 -1.53
N ALA A 129 -0.82 -6.97 -1.77
CA ALA A 129 -2.25 -7.18 -1.59
C ALA A 129 -2.81 -8.27 -2.53
N VAL A 130 -2.37 -8.28 -3.80
CA VAL A 130 -2.73 -9.35 -4.75
C VAL A 130 -2.23 -10.70 -4.26
N LEU A 131 -0.99 -10.79 -3.78
CA LEU A 131 -0.44 -12.04 -3.25
C LEU A 131 -1.23 -12.54 -2.03
N LEU A 132 -1.65 -11.64 -1.14
CA LEU A 132 -2.51 -11.96 -0.02
C LEU A 132 -3.87 -12.49 -0.48
N VAL A 133 -4.54 -11.80 -1.40
CA VAL A 133 -5.83 -12.26 -1.96
C VAL A 133 -5.68 -13.63 -2.61
N THR A 134 -4.64 -13.82 -3.43
CA THR A 134 -4.34 -15.12 -4.06
C THR A 134 -4.10 -16.20 -3.00
N PHE A 135 -3.32 -15.91 -1.96
CA PHE A 135 -3.10 -16.84 -0.86
C PHE A 135 -4.41 -17.18 -0.14
N ARG A 136 -5.29 -16.20 0.09
CA ARG A 136 -6.61 -16.43 0.68
C ARG A 136 -7.45 -17.34 -0.19
N ILE A 137 -7.51 -17.10 -1.50
CA ILE A 137 -8.24 -17.94 -2.45
C ILE A 137 -7.67 -19.36 -2.42
N VAL A 138 -6.36 -19.53 -2.58
CA VAL A 138 -5.71 -20.85 -2.59
C VAL A 138 -5.89 -21.63 -1.28
N THR A 139 -6.01 -20.95 -0.14
CA THR A 139 -6.22 -21.60 1.17
C THR A 139 -7.69 -21.81 1.53
N SER A 140 -8.59 -20.93 1.08
CA SER A 140 -10.04 -21.02 1.37
C SER A 140 -10.76 -22.02 0.47
N TYR A 141 -10.36 -22.11 -0.80
CA TYR A 141 -10.90 -23.12 -1.69
C TYR A 141 -10.21 -24.45 -1.39
N ALA A 142 -10.91 -25.36 -0.71
CA ALA A 142 -10.64 -26.78 -0.80
C ALA A 142 -11.06 -27.20 -2.21
N PHE A 143 -10.18 -27.02 -3.18
CA PHE A 143 -10.33 -27.75 -4.43
C PHE A 143 -10.43 -29.23 -4.06
N ASP A 144 -11.55 -29.87 -4.41
CA ASP A 144 -11.63 -31.31 -4.35
C ASP A 144 -10.52 -31.84 -5.25
N ALA A 145 -9.43 -32.31 -4.64
CA ALA A 145 -8.26 -32.76 -5.36
C ALA A 145 -8.67 -33.85 -6.37
N GLY A 146 -9.69 -34.66 -6.05
CA GLY A 146 -10.26 -35.65 -6.95
C GLY A 146 -10.91 -35.03 -8.19
N GLN A 147 -11.59 -33.89 -8.07
CA GLN A 147 -12.22 -33.20 -9.19
C GLN A 147 -11.20 -32.53 -10.13
N LEU A 148 -10.13 -31.97 -9.57
CA LEU A 148 -9.05 -31.37 -10.36
C LEU A 148 -8.19 -32.42 -11.07
N ILE A 149 -7.99 -33.57 -10.43
CA ILE A 149 -7.27 -34.72 -10.99
C ILE A 149 -8.08 -35.41 -12.08
N THR A 150 -9.40 -35.57 -11.90
CA THR A 150 -10.29 -36.08 -12.96
C THR A 150 -10.36 -35.11 -14.15
N MET A 151 -10.31 -33.79 -13.92
CA MET A 151 -10.19 -32.79 -15.00
C MET A 151 -8.82 -32.80 -15.70
N MET A 152 -7.75 -33.18 -15.00
CA MET A 152 -6.39 -33.30 -15.55
C MET A 152 -6.02 -34.72 -16.03
N GLY A 153 -6.94 -35.69 -15.91
CA GLY A 153 -6.74 -37.08 -16.36
C GLY A 153 -5.80 -37.93 -15.49
N GLY A 154 -5.60 -37.57 -14.21
CA GLY A 154 -4.76 -38.34 -13.28
C GLY A 154 -5.52 -39.39 -12.48
N ASP A 155 -4.79 -40.38 -11.93
CA ASP A 155 -5.33 -41.43 -11.07
C ASP A 155 -5.41 -40.99 -9.59
N GLY A 156 -6.20 -41.73 -8.78
CA GLY A 156 -6.49 -41.40 -7.37
C GLY A 156 -5.27 -41.23 -6.46
N ASP A 157 -4.10 -41.75 -6.83
CA ASP A 157 -2.85 -41.61 -6.07
C ASP A 157 -2.27 -40.18 -6.15
N ALA A 158 -2.58 -39.43 -7.22
CA ALA A 158 -2.17 -38.04 -7.39
C ALA A 158 -2.80 -37.13 -6.31
N ALA A 159 -3.97 -37.48 -5.77
CA ALA A 159 -4.68 -36.66 -4.77
C ALA A 159 -3.90 -36.57 -3.46
N GLY A 160 -3.29 -37.67 -3.04
CA GLY A 160 -2.42 -37.72 -1.87
C GLY A 160 -1.15 -36.89 -2.06
N VAL A 161 -0.55 -36.92 -3.26
CA VAL A 161 0.64 -36.12 -3.60
C VAL A 161 0.30 -34.63 -3.56
N PHE A 162 -0.80 -34.20 -4.17
CA PHE A 162 -1.21 -32.79 -4.15
C PHE A 162 -1.53 -32.29 -2.74
N ALA A 163 -2.20 -33.09 -1.92
CA ALA A 163 -2.45 -32.74 -0.52
C ALA A 163 -1.14 -32.56 0.28
N THR A 164 -0.18 -33.44 0.05
CA THR A 164 1.14 -33.38 0.69
C THR A 164 1.94 -32.15 0.24
N VAL A 165 1.98 -31.88 -1.07
CA VAL A 165 2.65 -30.70 -1.62
C VAL A 165 2.01 -29.43 -1.09
N ARG A 166 0.67 -29.32 -1.09
CA ARG A 166 -0.06 -28.17 -0.54
C ARG A 166 0.26 -27.96 0.94
N GLY A 167 0.20 -29.03 1.75
CA GLY A 167 0.53 -28.98 3.17
C GLY A 167 1.97 -28.49 3.41
N SER A 168 2.91 -28.88 2.55
CA SER A 168 4.30 -28.43 2.64
C SER A 168 4.51 -26.97 2.22
N LEU A 169 3.74 -26.46 1.25
CA LEU A 169 3.93 -25.11 0.68
C LEU A 169 3.32 -23.99 1.53
N VAL A 170 2.22 -24.26 2.25
CA VAL A 170 1.51 -23.23 3.03
C VAL A 170 2.42 -22.53 4.05
N PRO A 171 3.23 -23.23 4.87
CA PRO A 171 4.15 -22.59 5.81
C PRO A 171 5.16 -21.65 5.12
N TYR A 172 5.70 -22.04 3.96
CA TYR A 172 6.62 -21.19 3.19
C TYR A 172 5.91 -19.96 2.64
N ALA A 173 4.69 -20.11 2.13
CA ALA A 173 3.90 -18.98 1.65
C ALA A 173 3.61 -17.98 2.78
N VAL A 174 3.28 -18.46 3.99
CA VAL A 174 3.11 -17.61 5.17
C VAL A 174 4.41 -16.86 5.50
N LEU A 175 5.57 -17.55 5.52
CA LEU A 175 6.87 -16.92 5.78
C LEU A 175 7.18 -15.83 4.75
N VAL A 176 6.91 -16.10 3.47
CA VAL A 176 7.09 -15.11 2.41
C VAL A 176 6.20 -13.88 2.62
N LEU A 177 4.92 -14.08 2.92
CA LEU A 177 3.93 -13.00 3.05
C LEU A 177 4.07 -12.20 4.35
N TRP A 178 4.50 -12.84 5.43
CA TRP A 178 4.60 -12.20 6.74
C TRP A 178 5.97 -11.57 6.97
N VAL A 179 7.02 -12.17 6.41
CA VAL A 179 8.40 -11.77 6.71
C VAL A 179 9.14 -11.31 5.45
N MET A 180 9.32 -12.18 4.46
CA MET A 180 10.25 -11.89 3.35
C MET A 180 9.79 -10.70 2.50
N TYR A 181 8.51 -10.67 2.13
CA TYR A 181 7.97 -9.61 1.29
C TYR A 181 7.99 -8.25 2.01
N PRO A 182 7.45 -8.12 3.24
CA PRO A 182 7.56 -6.87 4.00
C PRO A 182 9.01 -6.48 4.26
N LEU A 183 9.89 -7.42 4.60
CA LEU A 183 11.30 -7.14 4.80
C LEU A 183 11.94 -6.58 3.53
N GLY A 184 11.70 -7.19 2.37
CA GLY A 184 12.18 -6.68 1.08
C GLY A 184 11.68 -5.26 0.79
N TYR A 185 10.42 -4.96 1.13
CA TYR A 185 9.85 -3.62 1.05
C TYR A 185 10.62 -2.61 1.92
N PHE A 186 10.87 -2.93 3.20
CA PHE A 186 11.60 -2.04 4.10
C PHE A 186 13.08 -1.88 3.74
N VAL A 187 13.75 -2.96 3.32
CA VAL A 187 15.13 -2.93 2.83
C VAL A 187 15.24 -1.98 1.63
N MET A 188 14.27 -2.03 0.71
CA MET A 188 14.26 -1.11 -0.44
C MET A 188 14.15 0.36 -0.02
N ILE A 189 13.36 0.68 1.00
CA ILE A 189 13.28 2.05 1.55
C ILE A 189 14.59 2.42 2.24
N ALA A 190 15.14 1.54 3.07
CA ALA A 190 16.40 1.76 3.77
C ALA A 190 17.58 1.99 2.82
N GLN A 191 17.65 1.24 1.71
CA GLN A 191 18.65 1.45 0.65
C GLN A 191 18.57 2.86 0.06
N ARG A 192 17.36 3.37 -0.22
CA ARG A 192 17.19 4.74 -0.74
C ARG A 192 17.63 5.79 0.25
N PHE A 193 17.40 5.58 1.54
CA PHE A 193 17.93 6.44 2.60
C PHE A 193 19.46 6.45 2.63
N MET A 194 20.08 5.28 2.51
CA MET A 194 21.54 5.16 2.51
C MET A 194 22.20 5.80 1.29
N VAL A 195 21.54 5.78 0.13
CA VAL A 195 22.03 6.41 -1.10
C VAL A 195 21.83 7.93 -1.06
N ASN A 196 20.67 8.42 -0.59
CA ASN A 196 20.35 9.84 -0.56
C ASN A 196 20.82 10.57 0.72
N ARG A 197 22.10 10.39 1.10
CA ARG A 197 22.70 11.11 2.24
C ARG A 197 22.64 12.64 2.09
N GLY A 198 22.66 13.13 0.85
CA GLY A 198 22.54 14.56 0.54
C GLY A 198 21.19 15.19 0.89
N SER A 199 20.14 14.39 1.11
CA SER A 199 18.86 14.88 1.63
C SER A 199 19.00 15.48 3.05
N LEU A 200 19.99 15.01 3.84
CA LEU A 200 20.22 15.46 5.21
C LEU A 200 20.87 16.85 5.30
N THR A 201 21.58 17.28 4.26
CA THR A 201 22.30 18.56 4.27
C THR A 201 21.46 19.73 3.76
N GLN A 202 20.40 19.48 2.99
CA GLN A 202 19.36 20.46 2.62
C GLN A 202 17.96 19.81 2.62
N PRO A 203 17.39 19.53 3.81
CA PRO A 203 16.13 18.83 3.92
C PRO A 203 15.00 19.60 3.23
N GLY A 204 14.26 18.93 2.35
CA GLY A 204 13.06 19.47 1.70
C GLY A 204 13.26 20.14 0.34
N ARG A 205 14.50 20.35 -0.11
CA ARG A 205 14.76 20.90 -1.46
C ARG A 205 14.60 19.83 -2.54
N THR A 206 13.80 20.15 -3.55
CA THR A 206 13.64 19.30 -4.74
C THR A 206 14.74 19.61 -5.76
N VAL A 207 15.05 18.64 -6.64
CA VAL A 207 16.06 18.82 -7.71
C VAL A 207 15.75 20.03 -8.58
N ALA A 208 14.46 20.31 -8.84
CA ALA A 208 14.01 21.45 -9.62
C ALA A 208 14.41 22.80 -8.97
N GLN A 209 14.24 22.93 -7.65
CA GLN A 209 14.63 24.14 -6.91
C GLN A 209 16.14 24.36 -6.91
N THR A 210 16.91 23.28 -6.80
CA THR A 210 18.38 23.35 -6.92
C THR A 210 18.80 23.79 -8.32
N LEU A 211 18.11 23.30 -9.36
CA LEU A 211 18.38 23.69 -10.74
C LEU A 211 18.03 25.17 -11.01
N GLU A 212 16.94 25.66 -10.42
CA GLU A 212 16.48 27.05 -10.52
C GLU A 212 17.46 28.02 -9.85
N ASP A 213 17.96 27.68 -8.66
CA ASP A 213 19.03 28.43 -7.98
C ASP A 213 20.34 28.46 -8.79
N LEU A 214 20.68 27.36 -9.46
CA LEU A 214 21.87 27.30 -10.32
C LEU A 214 21.68 28.10 -11.62
N ARG A 215 20.48 28.11 -12.17
CA ARG A 215 20.16 28.84 -13.40
C ARG A 215 20.17 30.35 -13.18
N THR A 216 19.73 30.82 -12.02
CA THR A 216 19.71 32.25 -11.66
C THR A 216 21.07 32.79 -11.19
N ARG A 217 22.01 31.92 -10.79
CA ARG A 217 23.39 32.32 -10.44
C ARG A 217 24.27 32.73 -11.63
N GLY A 218 23.86 32.47 -12.87
CA GLY A 218 24.57 32.90 -14.08
C GLY A 218 24.17 34.27 -14.62
N GLU A 219 23.16 34.93 -14.03
CA GLU A 219 22.58 36.20 -14.50
C GLU A 219 22.91 37.40 -13.59
N ARG A 220 23.91 37.28 -12.70
CA ARG A 220 24.43 38.39 -11.90
C ARG A 220 25.93 38.57 -12.09
#